data_AF-A0A2V7SGC0-F1
#
_entry.id   AF-A0A2V7SGC0-F1
#
_cell.length_a   1.000
_cell.length_b   1.000
_cell.length_c   1.000
_cell.angle_alpha   90.00
_cell.angle_beta   90.00
_cell.angle_gamma   90.00
#
_symmetry.space_group_name_H-M   'P 1'
#
loop_
_entity.id
_entity.type
_entity.pdbx_description
1 polymer ?
#
loop_
_entity_poly.entity_id
_entity_poly.type
_entity_poly.pdbx_seq_one_letter_code
_entity_poly.pdbx_strand_id
1 'polypeptide(L)' 'MTITPRRRTVTASVGGVPVGSAHPIVVQSMTNTDTADVDGTVAQVR' A
#
# COMPACT_ATOMS: atom_id res chain seq x y z
N MET A 1 10.01 11.76 21.98
CA MET A 1 9.93 11.15 20.64
C MET A 1 9.62 12.25 19.64
N THR A 2 10.59 12.64 18.80
CA THR A 2 10.38 13.66 17.78
C THR A 2 9.88 13.00 16.50
N ILE A 3 8.73 13.47 15.99
CA ILE A 3 8.20 12.99 14.70
C ILE A 3 8.92 13.77 13.59
N THR A 4 9.72 13.05 12.79
CA THR A 4 10.39 13.63 11.64
C THR A 4 9.39 13.83 10.49
N PRO A 5 9.35 15.02 9.85
CA PRO A 5 8.49 15.24 8.70
C PRO A 5 8.87 14.34 7.52
N ARG A 6 7.88 13.92 6.72
CA ARG A 6 8.12 13.08 5.55
C ARG A 6 8.99 13.80 4.51
N ARG A 7 9.96 13.10 3.93
CA ARG A 7 10.80 13.60 2.84
C ARG A 7 9.96 14.04 1.63
N ARG A 8 10.40 15.11 0.94
CA ARG A 8 9.84 15.53 -0.36
C ARG A 8 10.11 14.47 -1.43
N THR A 9 9.07 14.05 -2.13
CA THR A 9 9.14 13.08 -3.25
C THR A 9 8.16 13.49 -4.33
N VAL A 10 8.31 12.93 -5.53
CA VAL A 10 7.24 12.96 -6.55
C VAL A 10 6.00 12.20 -6.08
N THR A 11 4.86 12.46 -6.72
CA THR A 11 3.65 11.63 -6.56
C THR A 11 3.70 10.47 -7.55
N ALA A 12 3.53 9.24 -7.06
CA ALA A 12 3.31 8.05 -7.88
C ALA A 12 1.84 7.63 -7.79
N SER A 13 1.26 7.19 -8.91
CA SER A 13 -0.10 6.62 -8.94
C SER A 13 -0.04 5.10 -8.97
N VAL A 14 -0.68 4.43 -8.01
CA VAL A 14 -0.80 2.98 -7.94
C VAL A 14 -2.28 2.62 -8.01
N GLY A 15 -2.77 2.22 -9.20
CA GLY A 15 -4.18 1.93 -9.40
C GLY A 15 -5.13 3.10 -9.09
N GLY A 16 -4.66 4.35 -9.26
CA GLY A 16 -5.40 5.57 -8.91
C GLY A 16 -5.17 6.06 -7.47
N VAL A 17 -4.44 5.30 -6.64
CA VAL A 17 -4.06 5.73 -5.28
C VAL A 17 -2.77 6.56 -5.34
N PRO A 18 -2.77 7.84 -4.93
CA PRO A 18 -1.58 8.67 -4.94
C PRO A 18 -0.66 8.37 -3.75
N VAL A 19 0.60 8.09 -4.02
CA VAL A 19 1.64 7.77 -3.02
C VAL A 19 2.75 8.81 -3.07
N GLY A 20 3.15 9.34 -1.90
CA GLY A 20 4.24 10.30 -1.77
C GLY A 20 3.83 11.79 -1.80
N SER A 21 4.81 12.68 -1.87
CA SER A 21 4.64 14.15 -1.90
C SER A 21 3.88 14.73 -0.69
N ALA A 22 2.70 15.32 -0.88
CA ALA A 22 1.82 15.86 0.16
C ALA A 22 0.63 14.92 0.51
N HIS A 23 0.55 13.74 -0.13
CA HIS A 23 -0.53 12.77 0.13
C HIS A 23 -0.30 12.02 1.45
N PRO A 24 -1.33 11.46 2.11
CA PRO A 24 -1.16 10.67 3.33
C PRO A 24 -0.22 9.47 3.20
N ILE A 25 0.23 8.90 4.32
CA ILE A 25 0.93 7.60 4.31
C ILE A 25 -0.12 6.50 4.08
N VAL A 26 0.05 5.72 3.02
CA VAL A 26 -0.83 4.60 2.69
C VAL A 26 -0.46 3.36 3.50
N VAL A 27 -1.46 2.57 3.88
CA VAL A 27 -1.26 1.26 4.51
C VAL A 27 -1.22 0.20 3.41
N GLN A 28 -0.28 -0.74 3.54
CA GLN A 28 -0.14 -1.88 2.64
C GLN A 28 -0.11 -3.17 3.47
N SER A 29 -0.58 -4.25 2.86
CA SER A 29 -0.53 -5.61 3.40
C SER A 29 -0.08 -6.57 2.30
N MET A 30 0.07 -7.85 2.65
CA MET A 30 0.47 -8.90 1.73
C MET A 30 -0.32 -10.17 2.08
N THR A 31 -0.74 -10.92 1.06
CA THR A 31 -1.39 -12.21 1.24
C THR A 31 -0.40 -13.25 1.75
N ASN A 32 -0.91 -14.31 2.37
CA ASN A 32 -0.12 -15.44 2.85
C ASN A 32 -0.71 -16.80 2.46
N THR A 33 -1.79 -16.81 1.69
CA THR A 33 -2.27 -17.99 0.95
C THR A 33 -1.30 -18.35 -0.17
N ASP A 34 -1.36 -19.59 -0.65
CA ASP A 34 -0.71 -19.95 -1.92
C ASP A 34 -1.33 -19.09 -3.04
N THR A 35 -0.50 -18.35 -3.77
CA THR A 35 -0.98 -17.47 -4.85
C THR A 35 -1.64 -18.26 -5.98
N ALA A 36 -1.31 -19.55 -6.15
CA ALA A 36 -1.99 -20.42 -7.10
C ALA A 36 -3.41 -20.79 -6.66
N ASP A 37 -3.73 -20.71 -5.36
CA ASP A 37 -5.09 -20.83 -4.84
C ASP A 37 -5.83 -19.50 -5.01
N VAL A 38 -6.52 -19.39 -6.14
CA VAL A 38 -7.27 -18.19 -6.52
C VAL A 38 -8.37 -17.89 -5.50
N ASP A 39 -9.15 -18.88 -5.08
CA ASP A 39 -10.29 -18.67 -4.19
C ASP A 39 -9.83 -18.25 -2.79
N GLY A 40 -8.79 -18.90 -2.26
CA GLY A 40 -8.18 -18.54 -0.98
C GLY A 40 -7.59 -17.13 -0.99
N THR A 41 -6.86 -16.77 -2.05
CA THR A 41 -6.23 -15.45 -2.18
C THR A 41 -7.26 -14.34 -2.32
N VAL A 42 -8.33 -14.56 -3.11
CA VAL A 42 -9.43 -13.60 -3.24
C VAL A 42 -10.18 -13.42 -1.92
N ALA A 43 -10.40 -14.50 -1.17
CA ALA A 43 -11.04 -14.42 0.14
C ALA A 43 -10.21 -13.62 1.15
N GLN A 44 -8.88 -13.70 1.09
CA GLN A 44 -8.00 -12.94 1.99
C GLN A 44 -7.96 -11.43 1.69
N VAL A 45 -8.07 -11.03 0.42
CA VAL A 45 -7.96 -9.62 0.01
C VAL A 45 -9.27 -8.84 0.16
N ARG A 46 -10.40 -9.54 0.33
CA ARG A 46 -11.73 -8.94 0.58
C ARG A 46 -11.80 -8.29 1.96
#